data_AF-A0A957X7Z8-F1
#
_entry.id   AF-A0A957X7Z8-F1
#
_cell.length_a   1.000
_cell.length_b   1.000
_cell.length_c   1.000
_cell.angle_alpha   90.00
_cell.angle_beta   90.00
_cell.angle_gamma   90.00
#
_symmetry.space_group_name_H-M   'P 1'
#
loop_
_entity.id
_entity.type
_entity.pdbx_description
1 polymer ?
#
loop_
_entity_poly.entity_id
_entity_poly.type
_entity_poly.pdbx_seq_one_letter_code
_entity_poly.pdbx_strand_id
1 'polypeptide(L)' 'MITQQSDLGGFTNQTNVGTLHHPGGCIYDPTQQIYTVSGAGANIWGDHDDFHFLWRRMRGNFIVT' A
#
# COMPACT_ATOMS: atom_id res chain seq x y z
N MET A 1 -2.78 20.71 -16.19
CA MET A 1 -2.44 20.05 -14.91
C MET A 1 -1.86 18.70 -15.26
N ILE A 2 -0.56 18.49 -15.07
CA ILE A 2 0.07 17.18 -15.33
C ILE A 2 -0.22 16.32 -14.11
N THR A 3 -1.01 15.26 -14.25
CA THR A 3 -1.20 14.27 -13.19
C THR A 3 0.12 13.55 -12.99
N GLN A 4 0.75 13.73 -11.82
CA GLN A 4 1.96 13.01 -11.45
C GLN A 4 1.62 11.52 -11.39
N GLN A 5 2.21 10.73 -12.29
CA GLN A 5 2.18 9.27 -12.20
C GLN A 5 2.71 8.90 -10.82
N SER A 6 1.91 8.25 -9.97
CA SER A 6 2.38 7.87 -8.64
C SER A 6 3.47 6.81 -8.82
N ASP A 7 4.53 6.88 -8.01
CA ASP A 7 5.55 5.83 -7.94
C ASP A 7 5.00 4.49 -7.39
N LEU A 8 3.69 4.43 -7.12
CA LEU A 8 2.94 3.29 -6.62
C LEU A 8 1.92 2.78 -7.66
N GLY A 9 2.07 3.14 -8.93
CA GLY A 9 1.26 2.64 -10.03
C GLY A 9 -0.24 2.93 -9.84
N GLY A 10 -1.02 1.87 -9.64
CA GLY A 10 -2.48 1.94 -9.45
C GLY A 10 -2.91 2.46 -8.08
N PHE A 11 -1.99 2.55 -7.11
CA PHE A 11 -2.27 3.01 -5.76
C PHE A 11 -1.97 4.50 -5.57
N THR A 12 -2.65 5.11 -4.61
CA THR A 12 -2.49 6.53 -4.30
C THR A 12 -1.46 6.76 -3.20
N ASN A 13 -1.37 5.84 -2.24
CA ASN A 13 -0.43 5.96 -1.13
C ASN A 13 -0.16 4.61 -0.46
N GLN A 14 0.72 4.61 0.53
CA GLN A 14 1.06 3.48 1.40
C GLN A 14 1.07 3.93 2.87
N THR A 15 0.86 3.02 3.82
CA THR A 15 0.77 3.37 5.25
C THR A 15 1.28 2.23 6.12
N ASN A 16 1.99 2.60 7.18
CA ASN A 16 2.34 1.73 8.30
C ASN A 16 1.30 1.93 9.41
N VAL A 17 0.71 0.84 9.90
CA VAL A 17 -0.20 0.82 11.05
C VAL A 17 0.57 0.26 12.25
N GLY A 18 0.33 0.86 13.41
CA GLY A 18 0.96 0.44 14.66
C GLY A 18 2.45 0.80 14.76
N THR A 19 3.19 0.02 15.56
CA THR A 19 4.62 0.22 15.81
C THR A 19 5.44 -0.83 15.07
N LEU A 20 5.84 -0.50 13.84
CA LEU A 20 6.70 -1.36 13.04
C LEU A 20 8.16 -1.16 13.38
N HIS A 21 8.81 -2.17 13.98
CA HIS A 21 10.25 -2.16 14.18
C HIS A 21 11.04 -1.99 12.87
N HIS A 22 10.48 -2.46 11.76
CA HIS A 22 11.02 -2.29 10.41
C HIS A 22 9.90 -1.70 9.54
N PRO A 23 9.95 -0.40 9.20
CA PRO A 23 8.94 0.21 8.34
C PRO A 23 8.80 -0.54 7.02
N GLY A 24 7.57 -0.80 6.59
CA GLY A 24 7.31 -1.35 5.28
C GLY A 24 7.46 -0.32 4.17
N GLY A 25 7.42 -0.79 2.92
CA GLY A 25 7.51 0.06 1.75
C GLY A 25 7.12 -0.68 0.47
N CYS A 26 7.11 0.05 -0.63
CA CYS A 26 6.82 -0.51 -1.94
C CYS A 26 7.72 0.07 -3.04
N ILE A 27 8.11 -0.81 -3.95
CA ILE A 27 8.70 -0.48 -5.25
C ILE A 27 7.75 -1.01 -6.32
N TYR A 28 7.32 -0.14 -7.23
CA TYR A 28 6.54 -0.50 -8.40
C TYR A 28 7.40 -0.46 -9.66
N ASP A 29 7.44 -1.57 -10.41
CA ASP A 29 8.00 -1.62 -11.76
C ASP A 29 6.87 -1.38 -12.78
N PRO A 30 6.82 -0.22 -13.47
CA PRO A 30 5.77 0.07 -14.44
C PRO A 30 5.91 -0.71 -15.76
N THR A 31 7.10 -1.21 -16.08
CA THR A 31 7.37 -1.98 -17.30
C THR A 31 6.83 -3.41 -17.16
N GLN A 32 7.10 -4.02 -16.01
CA GLN A 32 6.65 -5.38 -15.70
C GLN A 32 5.28 -5.41 -15.01
N GLN A 33 4.80 -4.25 -14.55
CA GLN A 33 3.61 -4.08 -13.72
C GLN A 33 3.65 -4.90 -12.41
N ILE A 34 4.85 -5.02 -11.82
CA ILE A 34 5.08 -5.79 -10.60
C ILE A 34 5.22 -4.85 -9.41
N TYR A 35 4.59 -5.22 -8.30
CA TYR A 35 4.79 -4.59 -6.99
C TYR A 35 5.67 -5.48 -6.13
N THR A 36 6.78 -4.93 -5.63
CA THR A 36 7.52 -5.53 -4.51
C THR A 36 7.14 -4.76 -3.26
N VAL A 37 6.48 -5.44 -2.31
CA VAL A 37 6.00 -4.83 -1.07
C VAL A 37 6.72 -5.48 0.10
N SER A 38 7.37 -4.67 0.94
CA SER A 38 7.91 -5.11 2.22
C SER A 38 6.98 -4.68 3.35
N GLY A 39 6.83 -5.54 4.34
CA GLY A 39 6.05 -5.26 5.54
C GLY A 39 6.68 -5.94 6.75
N ALA A 40 6.38 -5.39 7.92
CA ALA A 40 6.68 -6.00 9.21
C ALA A 40 5.45 -5.84 10.10
N GLY A 41 5.57 -6.31 11.33
CA GLY A 41 4.48 -6.27 12.30
C GLY A 41 4.03 -7.67 12.67
N ALA A 42 3.07 -7.72 13.59
CA ALA A 42 2.48 -8.97 14.05
C ALA A 42 1.38 -9.43 13.08
N ASN A 43 0.13 -9.16 13.43
CA ASN A 43 -1.05 -9.51 12.65
C ASN A 43 -2.12 -8.43 12.86
N ILE A 44 -3.33 -8.69 12.35
CA ILE A 44 -4.49 -7.79 12.39
C ILE A 44 -5.65 -8.37 13.21
N TRP A 45 -5.33 -9.05 14.32
CA TRP A 45 -6.30 -9.68 15.20
C TRP A 45 -6.23 -9.07 16.61
N GLY A 46 -7.37 -9.06 17.31
CA GLY A 46 -7.42 -8.61 18.70
C GLY A 46 -7.53 -7.10 18.83
N ASP A 47 -6.78 -6.52 19.76
CA ASP A 47 -6.81 -5.09 20.11
C ASP A 47 -5.64 -4.29 19.53
N HIS A 48 -4.77 -4.91 18.74
CA HIS A 48 -3.56 -4.30 18.21
C HIS A 48 -3.30 -4.70 16.76
N ASP A 49 -3.01 -3.71 15.92
CA ASP A 49 -2.72 -3.89 14.49
C ASP A 49 -1.31 -3.37 14.18
N ASP A 50 -0.47 -4.24 13.61
CA ASP A 50 0.85 -3.88 13.10
C ASP A 50 1.01 -4.44 11.68
N PHE A 51 0.97 -3.57 10.66
CA PHE A 51 1.21 -3.98 9.27
C PHE A 51 1.52 -2.80 8.35
N HIS A 52 2.00 -3.11 7.14
CA HIS A 52 2.17 -2.17 6.04
C HIS A 52 1.22 -2.52 4.88
N PHE A 53 0.63 -1.51 4.24
CA PHE A 53 -0.25 -1.72 3.08
C PHE A 53 -0.26 -0.54 2.09
N LEU A 54 -0.59 -0.84 0.83
CA LEU A 54 -0.86 0.15 -0.22
C LEU A 54 -2.36 0.37 -0.37
N TRP A 55 -2.77 1.59 -0.71
CA TRP A 55 -4.19 1.91 -0.86
C TRP A 55 -4.47 2.98 -1.91
N ARG A 56 -5.68 2.90 -2.46
CA ARG A 56 -6.32 3.94 -3.27
C ARG A 56 -7.72 4.16 -2.73
N ARG A 57 -8.07 5.41 -2.43
CA ARG A 57 -9.42 5.76 -1.98
C ARG A 57 -10.37 5.74 -3.18
N MET A 58 -11.44 4.96 -3.10
CA MET A 58 -12.47 4.83 -4.13
C MET A 58 -13.84 5.22 -3.56
N ARG A 59 -14.73 5.77 -4.39
CA ARG A 59 -16.11 6.16 -4.01
C ARG A 59 -17.08 5.80 -5.12
N GLY A 60 -18.28 5.35 -4.77
CA GLY A 60 -19.31 4.94 -5.73
C GLY A 60 -19.27 3.44 -6.02
N ASN A 61 -19.82 3.03 -7.15
CA ASN A 61 -19.80 1.63 -7.59
C ASN A 61 -18.49 1.35 -8.33
N PHE A 62 -17.78 0.30 -7.92
CA PHE A 62 -16.53 -0.11 -8.55
C PHE A 62 -16.42 -1.64 -8.51
N ILE A 63 -15.65 -2.17 -9.46
CA ILE A 63 -15.21 -3.56 -9.46
C ILE A 63 -13.73 -3.54 -9.11
N VAL A 64 -13.34 -4.38 -8.15
CA VAL A 64 -11.94 -4.68 -7.83
C VAL A 64 -11.68 -6.09 -8.36
N THR A 65 -10.63 -6.23 -9.16
CA THR A 65 -10.22 -7.50 -9.78
C THR A 65 -8.79 -7.81 -9.41
#